data_AF-A0A969HXD6-F1
#
_entry.id   AF-A0A969HXD6-F1
#
_cell.length_a   1.000
_cell.length_b   1.000
_cell.length_c   1.000
_cell.angle_alpha   90.00
_cell.angle_beta   90.00
_cell.angle_gamma   90.00
#
_symmetry.space_group_name_H-M   'P 1'
#
loop_
_entity.id
_entity.type
_entity.pdbx_description
1 polymer ?
#
loop_
_entity_poly.entity_id
_entity_poly.type
_entity_poly.pdbx_seq_one_letter_code
_entity_poly.pdbx_strand_id
1 'polypeptide(L)'
;MPGYREWSDKLTTRQRRLVLLRRTLCDADAEIYYRSCSGFQGKTGKDFAKVSADFWRSEVVGHTKIIALTQPGKRSLRPCQEPYWPDAEGSEASAAKKPIGTGADQKPKKD
;
A
#
# COMPACT_ATOMS: atom_id res chain seq x y z
N MET A 1 -9.10 -19.41 -26.40
CA MET A 1 -7.71 -18.95 -26.19
C MET A 1 -6.78 -20.15 -26.26
N PRO A 2 -6.22 -20.48 -27.44
CA PRO A 2 -5.13 -21.43 -27.56
C PRO A 2 -4.01 -21.03 -26.58
N GLY A 3 -3.43 -21.99 -25.85
CA GLY A 3 -2.36 -21.75 -24.88
C GLY A 3 -2.79 -21.43 -23.43
N TYR A 4 -4.06 -21.08 -23.16
CA TYR A 4 -4.49 -20.84 -21.77
C TYR A 4 -4.43 -22.11 -20.91
N ARG A 5 -4.86 -23.26 -21.45
CA ARG A 5 -4.80 -24.55 -20.76
C ARG A 5 -3.34 -24.95 -20.51
N GLU A 6 -2.51 -24.96 -21.55
CA GLU A 6 -1.09 -25.30 -21.45
C GLU A 6 -0.33 -24.42 -20.45
N TRP A 7 -0.61 -23.12 -20.43
CA TRP A 7 -0.06 -22.21 -19.42
C TRP A 7 -0.57 -22.53 -18.01
N SER A 8 -1.89 -22.69 -17.86
CA SER A 8 -2.51 -22.99 -16.57
C SER A 8 -2.00 -24.31 -16.00
N ASP A 9 -1.73 -25.30 -16.85
CA ASP A 9 -1.25 -26.62 -16.46
C ASP A 9 0.16 -26.58 -15.86
N LYS A 10 0.98 -25.60 -16.25
CA LYS A 10 2.31 -25.34 -15.65
C LYS A 10 2.25 -24.69 -14.27
N LEU A 11 1.09 -24.18 -13.84
CA LEU A 11 0.94 -23.53 -12.54
C LEU A 11 0.66 -24.57 -11.44
N THR A 12 1.17 -24.30 -10.25
CA THR A 12 0.76 -25.01 -9.03
C THR A 12 -0.72 -24.75 -8.71
N THR A 13 -1.34 -25.64 -7.93
CA THR A 13 -2.73 -25.45 -7.46
C THR A 13 -2.95 -24.10 -6.79
N ARG A 14 -1.98 -23.62 -6.00
CA ARG A 14 -2.05 -22.31 -5.32
C ARG A 14 -2.05 -21.16 -6.34
N GLN A 15 -1.17 -21.19 -7.34
CA GLN A 15 -1.12 -20.17 -8.38
C GLN A 15 -2.41 -20.15 -9.21
N ARG A 16 -2.96 -21.32 -9.57
CA ARG A 16 -4.25 -21.41 -10.28
C ARG A 16 -5.38 -20.76 -9.48
N ARG A 17 -5.44 -21.01 -8.17
CA ARG A 17 -6.44 -20.39 -7.27
C ARG A 17 -6.28 -18.86 -7.21
N LEU A 18 -5.06 -18.35 -7.18
CA LEU A 18 -4.81 -16.90 -7.22
C LEU A 18 -5.23 -16.26 -8.54
N VAL A 19 -4.99 -16.93 -9.67
CA VAL A 19 -5.44 -16.47 -11.00
C VAL A 19 -6.97 -16.45 -11.08
N LEU A 20 -7.64 -17.45 -10.51
CA LEU A 20 -9.10 -17.49 -10.42
C LEU A 20 -9.63 -16.33 -9.55
N LEU A 21 -9.08 -16.15 -8.34
CA LEU A 21 -9.43 -15.04 -7.46
C LEU A 21 -9.27 -13.69 -8.17
N ARG A 22 -8.14 -13.47 -8.86
CA ARG A 22 -7.94 -12.25 -9.65
C ARG A 22 -9.06 -12.07 -10.67
N ARG A 23 -9.38 -13.10 -11.46
CA ARG A 23 -10.43 -13.01 -12.49
C ARG A 23 -11.81 -12.73 -11.92
N THR A 24 -12.08 -13.18 -10.70
CA THR A 24 -13.37 -12.96 -10.04
C THR A 24 -13.48 -11.59 -9.40
N LEU A 25 -12.38 -11.07 -8.83
CA LEU A 25 -12.37 -9.85 -8.04
C LEU A 25 -12.00 -8.60 -8.85
N CYS A 26 -11.24 -8.77 -9.94
CA CYS A 26 -10.61 -7.70 -10.68
C CYS A 26 -11.11 -7.68 -12.13
N ASP A 27 -11.99 -6.73 -12.42
CA ASP A 27 -12.23 -6.25 -13.78
C ASP A 27 -11.47 -4.92 -14.01
N ALA A 28 -11.67 -4.31 -15.18
CA ALA A 28 -10.99 -3.07 -15.53
C ALA A 28 -11.42 -1.87 -14.67
N ASP A 29 -12.58 -1.96 -14.00
CA ASP A 29 -13.16 -0.89 -13.19
C ASP A 29 -12.93 -1.11 -11.68
N ALA A 30 -12.42 -2.28 -11.30
CA ALA A 30 -12.09 -2.61 -9.93
C ALA A 30 -10.90 -1.78 -9.42
N GLU A 31 -10.97 -1.42 -8.13
CA GLU A 31 -9.87 -0.81 -7.38
C GLU A 31 -9.46 -1.73 -6.23
N ILE A 32 -8.15 -1.98 -6.07
CA ILE A 32 -7.59 -2.76 -4.97
C ILE A 32 -6.97 -1.82 -3.95
N TYR A 33 -7.66 -1.66 -2.82
CA TYR A 33 -7.24 -0.78 -1.73
C TYR A 33 -6.46 -1.53 -0.64
N TYR A 34 -5.18 -1.20 -0.49
CA TYR A 34 -4.32 -1.69 0.57
C TYR A 34 -4.48 -0.85 1.84
N ARG A 35 -5.03 -1.46 2.91
CA ARG A 35 -5.19 -0.80 4.23
C ARG A 35 -3.91 -0.75 5.07
N SER A 36 -2.76 -1.13 4.49
CA SER A 36 -1.48 -1.09 5.21
C SER A 36 -0.95 0.35 5.26
N CYS A 37 -0.53 0.77 6.46
CA CYS A 37 0.25 2.00 6.62
C CYS A 37 1.55 1.90 5.82
N SER A 38 1.95 3.00 5.16
CA SER A 38 3.25 3.11 4.48
C SER A 38 3.55 2.03 3.42
N GLY A 39 2.54 1.29 2.94
CA GLY A 39 2.76 0.19 2.00
C GLY A 39 3.39 0.62 0.67
N PHE A 40 3.21 1.88 0.26
CA PHE A 40 3.75 2.45 -0.99
C PHE A 40 4.97 3.36 -0.75
N GLN A 41 5.50 3.37 0.47
CA GLN A 41 6.63 4.20 0.86
C GLN A 41 7.94 3.74 0.21
N GLY A 42 8.71 4.70 -0.30
CA GLY A 42 10.06 4.46 -0.82
C GLY A 42 10.11 3.56 -2.05
N LYS A 43 11.32 3.16 -2.42
CA LYS A 43 11.57 2.32 -3.60
C LYS A 43 10.85 0.97 -3.52
N THR A 44 10.93 0.29 -2.37
CA THR A 44 10.26 -0.99 -2.15
C THR A 44 8.74 -0.89 -2.28
N GLY A 45 8.14 0.20 -1.76
CA GLY A 45 6.70 0.43 -1.88
C GLY A 45 6.26 0.76 -3.31
N LYS A 46 7.09 1.47 -4.08
CA LYS A 46 6.88 1.71 -5.52
C LYS A 46 6.94 0.42 -6.32
N ASP A 47 7.95 -0.42 -6.07
CA ASP A 47 8.09 -1.72 -6.71
C ASP A 47 6.90 -2.63 -6.38
N PHE A 48 6.44 -2.62 -5.12
CA PHE A 48 5.25 -3.33 -4.69
C PHE A 48 3.99 -2.83 -5.41
N ALA A 49 3.76 -1.51 -5.47
CA ALA A 49 2.61 -0.94 -6.16
C ALA A 49 2.58 -1.34 -7.64
N LYS A 50 3.73 -1.30 -8.32
CA LYS A 50 3.88 -1.69 -9.72
C LYS A 50 3.55 -3.17 -9.94
N VAL A 51 4.23 -4.06 -9.22
CA VAL A 51 4.00 -5.51 -9.34
C VAL A 51 2.56 -5.88 -8.96
N SER A 52 1.97 -5.17 -8.00
CA SER A 52 0.59 -5.37 -7.59
C SER A 52 -0.40 -4.96 -8.69
N ALA A 53 -0.25 -3.77 -9.28
CA ALA A 53 -1.09 -3.30 -10.38
C ALA A 53 -1.03 -4.26 -11.58
N ASP A 54 0.17 -4.73 -11.92
CA ASP A 54 0.37 -5.70 -13.00
C ASP A 54 -0.21 -7.08 -12.67
N PHE A 55 -0.11 -7.51 -11.41
CA PHE A 55 -0.65 -8.79 -10.97
C PHE A 55 -2.18 -8.77 -11.05
N TRP A 56 -2.83 -7.79 -10.42
CA TRP A 56 -4.29 -7.69 -10.34
C TRP A 56 -4.94 -7.24 -11.65
N ARG A 57 -4.21 -6.48 -12.48
CA ARG A 57 -4.71 -5.83 -13.70
C ARG A 57 -5.82 -4.83 -13.42
N SER A 58 -5.71 -4.15 -12.28
CA SER A 58 -6.66 -3.16 -11.78
C SER A 58 -5.89 -2.00 -11.14
N GLU A 59 -6.55 -0.87 -10.93
CA GLU A 59 -5.96 0.24 -10.18
C GLU A 59 -5.70 -0.20 -8.75
N VAL A 60 -4.50 0.06 -8.24
CA VAL A 60 -4.14 -0.21 -6.85
C VAL A 60 -4.00 1.10 -6.11
N VAL A 61 -4.49 1.11 -4.87
CA VAL A 61 -4.42 2.28 -3.99
C VAL A 61 -3.78 1.88 -2.68
N GLY A 62 -2.89 2.73 -2.21
CA GLY A 62 -2.17 2.53 -0.96
C GLY A 62 -1.67 3.85 -0.41
N HIS A 63 -0.93 3.76 0.69
CA HIS A 63 -0.42 4.94 1.38
C HIS A 63 1.09 4.91 1.49
N THR A 64 1.72 6.07 1.30
CA THR A 64 3.16 6.30 1.50
C THR A 64 3.47 6.69 2.95
N LYS A 65 2.45 7.01 3.76
CA LYS A 65 2.59 7.41 5.17
C LYS A 65 1.70 6.54 6.08
N ILE A 66 1.88 6.70 7.39
CA ILE A 66 1.02 6.07 8.41
C ILE A 66 -0.39 6.65 8.32
N ILE A 67 -1.38 5.77 8.14
CA ILE A 67 -2.78 6.11 8.01
C ILE A 67 -3.46 6.26 9.37
N ALA A 68 -3.18 7.36 10.06
CA ALA A 68 -4.00 7.80 11.19
C ALA A 68 -5.35 8.38 10.68
N LEU A 69 -6.03 9.21 11.48
CA LEU A 69 -7.31 9.84 11.12
C LEU A 69 -7.30 10.57 9.77
N THR A 70 -6.16 11.13 9.36
CA THR A 70 -6.05 11.96 8.15
C THR A 70 -5.75 11.18 6.87
N GLN A 71 -5.51 9.87 6.94
CA GLN A 71 -5.21 9.00 5.79
C GLN A 71 -4.19 9.61 4.80
N PRO A 72 -3.03 10.11 5.27
CA PRO A 72 -2.10 10.86 4.44
C PRO A 72 -1.31 9.95 3.50
N GLY A 73 -0.84 10.51 2.39
CA GLY A 73 0.03 9.79 1.46
C GLY A 73 -0.70 8.82 0.54
N LYS A 74 -2.01 9.00 0.33
CA LYS A 74 -2.79 8.21 -0.63
C LYS A 74 -2.19 8.34 -2.03
N ARG A 75 -1.79 7.21 -2.62
CA ARG A 75 -1.30 7.09 -3.98
C ARG A 75 -2.05 5.98 -4.70
N SER A 76 -2.32 6.21 -5.97
CA SER A 76 -2.90 5.21 -6.85
C SER A 76 -1.99 4.94 -8.03
N LEU A 77 -2.06 3.72 -8.57
CA LEU A 77 -1.30 3.31 -9.73
C LEU A 77 -2.15 2.39 -10.60
N ARG A 78 -2.26 2.73 -11.89
CA ARG A 78 -2.91 1.88 -12.88
C ARG A 78 -1.94 0.83 -13.43
N PRO A 79 -2.46 -0.28 -13.99
CA PRO A 79 -1.62 -1.25 -14.68
C PRO A 79 -0.75 -0.59 -15.75
N CYS A 80 0.50 -1.04 -15.87
CA CYS A 80 1.49 -0.49 -16.80
C CYS A 80 1.89 0.98 -16.57
N GLN A 81 1.44 1.62 -15.48
CA GLN A 81 1.88 2.97 -15.10
C GLN A 81 3.15 2.90 -14.25
N GLU A 82 4.07 3.84 -14.45
CA GLU A 82 5.20 4.02 -13.55
C GLU A 82 4.79 4.83 -12.30
N PRO A 83 5.27 4.46 -11.10
CA PRO A 83 5.04 5.24 -9.89
C PRO A 83 5.56 6.67 -10.02
N TYR A 84 4.64 7.64 -9.95
CA TYR A 84 4.92 9.05 -10.22
C TYR A 84 5.35 9.86 -8.98
N TRP A 85 5.33 9.26 -7.79
CA TRP A 85 5.73 9.93 -6.56
C TRP A 85 7.23 9.79 -6.26
N PRO A 86 7.83 10.73 -5.51
CA PRO A 86 9.24 10.69 -5.13
C PRO A 86 9.56 9.51 -4.20
N ASP A 87 10.78 8.98 -4.29
CA ASP A 87 11.26 7.91 -3.40
C ASP A 87 11.36 8.38 -1.93
N ALA A 88 11.57 9.69 -1.71
CA ALA A 88 11.59 10.30 -0.39
C ALA A 88 10.18 10.50 0.22
N GLU A 89 9.11 10.19 -0.51
CA GLU A 89 7.76 10.39 0.02
C GLU A 89 7.48 9.44 1.19
N GLY A 90 7.12 10.03 2.34
CA GLY A 90 6.86 9.28 3.57
C GLY A 90 8.11 8.94 4.39
N SER A 91 9.31 9.26 3.89
CA SER A 91 10.57 9.11 4.63
C SER A 91 10.88 10.29 5.55
N GLU A 92 9.95 11.22 5.76
CA GLU A 92 10.06 12.20 6.83
C GLU A 92 10.25 11.42 8.13
N ALA A 93 11.48 11.41 8.66
CA ALA A 93 11.77 10.96 10.00
C ALA A 93 10.71 11.62 10.87
N SER A 94 9.82 10.81 11.45
CA SER A 94 8.71 11.25 12.30
C SER A 94 9.22 12.45 13.09
N ALA A 95 8.83 13.66 12.66
CA ALA A 95 9.37 14.88 13.21
C ALA A 95 9.17 14.72 14.70
N ALA A 96 10.30 14.61 15.42
CA ALA A 96 10.34 14.15 16.79
C ALA A 96 9.13 14.75 17.48
N LYS A 97 8.19 13.90 17.93
CA LYS A 97 7.04 14.37 18.70
C LYS A 97 7.65 15.32 19.73
N LYS A 98 7.47 16.63 19.56
CA LYS A 98 7.78 17.56 20.63
C LYS A 98 7.02 16.98 21.81
N PRO A 99 7.68 16.63 22.92
CA PRO A 99 6.95 16.21 24.09
C PRO A 99 5.88 17.29 24.31
N ILE A 100 4.62 16.86 24.45
CA ILE A 100 3.53 17.75 24.83
C ILE A 100 3.99 18.40 26.12
N GLY A 101 4.41 19.65 26.01
CA GLY A 101 4.91 20.43 27.13
C GLY A 101 3.73 20.83 28.00
N THR A 102 3.80 20.37 29.24
CA THR A 102 3.39 21.06 30.48
C THR A 102 1.92 21.47 30.63
N GLY A 103 1.22 20.76 31.52
CA GLY A 103 0.02 21.22 32.20
C GLY A 103 -0.11 20.59 33.59
N ALA A 104 0.23 21.40 34.60
CA ALA A 104 -0.27 21.42 35.99
C ALA A 104 -0.25 20.15 36.87
N ASP A 105 0.47 20.28 37.99
CA ASP A 105 0.07 19.91 39.37
C ASP A 105 1.15 19.17 40.15
N GLN A 106 2.17 19.91 40.59
CA GLN A 106 2.91 19.54 41.80
C GLN A 106 2.96 20.75 42.74
N LYS A 107 2.00 20.78 43.66
CA LYS A 107 2.04 21.64 44.83
C LYS A 107 3.12 21.07 45.78
N PRO A 108 4.07 21.87 46.28
CA PRO A 108 5.04 21.37 47.24
C PRO A 108 4.33 21.06 48.57
N LYS A 109 4.48 19.83 49.06
CA LYS A 109 4.05 19.43 50.39
C LYS A 109 5.11 19.95 51.38
N LYS A 110 4.76 20.97 52.17
CA LYS A 110 5.45 21.26 53.43
C LYS A 110 4.97 20.23 54.45
N ASP A 111 5.91 19.56 55.10
CA ASP A 111 6.02 19.44 56.57
C ASP A 111 7.42 18.87 56.90
#